data_AF-A0A0R0ALX8-F1
#
_entry.id   AF-A0A0R0ALX8-F1
#
_cell.length_a   1.000
_cell.length_b   1.000
_cell.length_c   1.000
_cell.angle_alpha   90.00
_cell.angle_beta   90.00
_cell.angle_gamma   90.00
#
_symmetry.space_group_name_H-M   'P 1'
#
loop_
_entity.id
_entity.type
_entity.pdbx_description
1 polymer ?
#
loop_
_entity_poly.entity_id
_entity_poly.type
_entity_poly.pdbx_seq_one_letter_code
_entity_poly.pdbx_strand_id
1 'polypeptide(L)' 'MNVDALILLRCPDCKRELQVQRDEMDYPEAVRVEVRCDQCDDGDFAEVMHFDADGQHITRDPDPRGAK' A
#
# COMPACT_ATOMS: atom_id res chain seq x y z
N MET A 1 -6.94 -19.87 -4.57
CA MET A 1 -6.53 -18.59 -5.17
C MET A 1 -7.73 -17.68 -5.07
N ASN A 2 -7.84 -16.92 -3.98
CA ASN A 2 -8.97 -16.00 -3.81
C ASN A 2 -8.76 -14.83 -4.76
N VAL A 3 -9.50 -14.88 -5.85
CA VAL A 3 -9.74 -13.79 -6.78
C VAL A 3 -10.55 -12.70 -6.07
N ASP A 4 -10.33 -11.45 -6.47
CA ASP A 4 -11.21 -10.28 -6.28
C ASP A 4 -10.96 -9.27 -5.14
N ALA A 5 -9.73 -9.10 -4.65
CA ALA A 5 -9.40 -7.88 -3.91
C ALA A 5 -8.27 -7.12 -4.62
N LEU A 6 -8.64 -6.20 -5.49
CA LEU A 6 -7.72 -5.22 -6.06
C LEU A 6 -7.38 -4.14 -5.01
N ILE A 7 -6.20 -3.54 -5.12
CA ILE A 7 -5.78 -2.39 -4.33
C ILE A 7 -5.24 -1.29 -5.24
N LEU A 8 -5.46 -0.04 -4.84
CA LEU A 8 -5.03 1.13 -5.60
C LEU A 8 -3.60 1.53 -5.22
N LEU A 9 -2.63 1.34 -6.11
CA LEU A 9 -1.32 1.99 -5.99
C LEU A 9 -1.45 3.44 -6.45
N ARG A 10 -0.93 4.38 -5.66
CA ARG A 10 -0.91 5.81 -6.00
C ARG A 10 0.46 6.41 -5.74
N CYS A 11 1.04 7.07 -6.75
CA CYS A 11 2.27 7.83 -6.55
C CYS A 11 1.99 9.12 -5.76
N PRO A 12 2.68 9.37 -4.62
CA PRO A 12 2.49 10.60 -3.87
C PRO A 12 2.98 11.85 -4.64
N ASP A 13 3.94 11.71 -5.54
CA ASP A 13 4.53 12.84 -6.28
C ASP A 13 3.71 13.22 -7.52
N CYS A 14 3.51 12.27 -8.44
CA CYS A 14 2.84 12.53 -9.71
C CYS A 14 1.36 12.14 -9.74
N LYS A 15 0.82 11.60 -8.64
CA LYS A 15 -0.59 11.18 -8.48
C LYS A 15 -1.07 10.15 -9.49
N ARG A 16 -0.15 9.44 -10.17
CA ARG A 16 -0.50 8.30 -11.01
C ARG A 16 -1.08 7.18 -10.18
N GLU A 17 -2.07 6.51 -10.76
CA GLU A 17 -2.85 5.47 -10.10
C GLU A 17 -2.83 4.19 -10.93
N LEU A 18 -2.70 3.05 -10.25
CA LEU A 18 -2.74 1.72 -10.87
C LEU A 18 -3.50 0.77 -9.94
N GLN A 19 -4.49 0.05 -10.47
CA GLN A 19 -5.11 -1.05 -9.74
C GLN A 19 -4.29 -2.32 -9.95
N VAL A 20 -3.87 -2.92 -8.85
CA VAL A 20 -3.10 -4.18 -8.83
C VAL A 20 -3.81 -5.21 -7.98
N GLN A 21 -3.44 -6.48 -8.12
CA GLN A 21 -3.86 -7.47 -7.14
C GLN A 21 -3.19 -7.21 -5.81
N ARG A 22 -3.92 -7.40 -4.72
CA ARG A 22 -3.36 -7.35 -3.38
C ARG A 22 -2.33 -8.43 -3.18
N ASP A 23 -1.28 -8.06 -2.48
CA ASP A 23 -0.30 -8.99 -1.94
C ASP A 23 -0.85 -9.64 -0.66
N GLU A 24 -0.31 -10.80 -0.29
CA GLU A 24 -0.61 -11.47 0.99
C GLU A 24 -0.19 -10.61 2.19
N MET A 25 0.80 -9.73 1.99
CA MET A 25 1.31 -8.80 3.00
C MET A 25 0.48 -7.52 3.13
N ASP A 26 -0.46 -7.24 2.21
CA ASP A 26 -1.30 -6.06 2.32
C ASP A 26 -2.31 -6.20 3.46
N TYR A 27 -2.45 -5.17 4.28
CA TYR A 27 -3.46 -5.15 5.35
C TYR A 27 -4.86 -5.37 4.78
N PRO A 28 -5.70 -6.26 5.33
CA PRO A 28 -7.04 -6.57 4.81
C PRO A 28 -7.97 -5.37 4.62
N GLU A 29 -7.81 -4.32 5.42
CA GLU A 29 -8.56 -3.06 5.32
C GLU A 29 -7.96 -2.04 4.36
N ALA A 30 -6.73 -2.24 3.88
CA ALA A 30 -6.10 -1.31 2.94
C ALA A 30 -6.83 -1.32 1.60
N VAL A 31 -7.21 -0.14 1.11
CA VAL A 31 -7.81 0.03 -0.22
C VAL A 31 -6.88 0.80 -1.16
N ARG A 32 -5.86 1.46 -0.59
CA ARG A 32 -4.89 2.25 -1.32
C ARG A 32 -3.50 2.10 -0.70
N VAL A 33 -2.48 2.04 -1.53
CA VAL A 33 -1.07 2.09 -1.14
C VAL A 33 -0.44 3.27 -1.84
N GLU A 34 0.23 4.14 -1.08
CA GLU A 34 1.08 5.17 -1.67
C GLU A 34 2.52 4.66 -1.75
N VAL A 35 3.04 4.63 -2.97
CA VAL A 35 4.41 4.20 -3.31
C VAL A 35 4.89 5.02 -4.51
N ARG A 36 6.15 5.44 -4.53
CA ARG A 36 6.71 6.17 -5.68
C ARG A 36 6.71 5.27 -6.91
N CYS A 37 6.25 5.82 -8.04
CA CYS A 37 6.36 5.12 -9.31
C CYS A 37 7.80 5.15 -9.85
N ASP A 38 8.11 4.21 -10.73
CA ASP A 38 9.35 4.10 -11.51
C ASP A 38 9.84 5.42 -12.15
N GLN A 39 8.94 6.34 -12.50
CA GLN A 39 9.31 7.63 -13.08
C GLN A 39 9.68 8.72 -12.07
N CYS A 40 9.27 8.56 -10.81
CA CYS A 40 9.56 9.49 -9.72
C CYS A 40 10.53 8.89 -8.71
N ASP A 41 10.86 7.61 -8.87
CA ASP A 41 11.83 6.93 -8.04
C ASP A 41 13.25 7.28 -8.50
N ASP A 42 13.91 8.15 -7.74
CA ASP A 42 15.30 8.56 -7.96
C ASP A 42 16.32 7.57 -7.34
N GLY A 43 15.87 6.37 -6.94
CA GLY A 43 16.72 5.30 -6.38
C GLY A 43 16.86 5.37 -4.85
N ASP A 44 15.89 5.98 -4.18
CA ASP A 44 15.82 6.02 -2.72
C ASP A 44 14.88 4.92 -2.21
N PHE A 45 15.00 4.53 -0.94
CA PHE A 45 14.09 3.54 -0.35
C PHE A 45 12.66 4.06 -0.44
N ALA A 46 11.86 3.51 -1.36
CA ALA A 46 10.47 3.90 -1.51
C ALA A 46 9.69 3.48 -0.26
N GLU A 47 9.30 4.47 0.55
CA GLU A 47 8.44 4.27 1.70
C GLU A 47 7.04 3.87 1.20
N VAL A 48 6.59 2.69 1.62
CA VAL A 48 5.28 2.13 1.27
C VAL A 48 4.30 2.47 2.38
N MET A 49 3.24 3.20 2.05
CA MET A 49 2.21 3.63 3.00
C MET A 49 0.86 3.04 2.65
N HIS A 50 0.23 2.29 3.56
CA HIS A 50 -1.09 1.68 3.33
C HIS A 50 -2.21 2.54 3.92
N PHE A 51 -3.29 2.71 3.18
CA PHE A 51 -4.44 3.53 3.58
C PHE A 51 -5.73 2.72 3.55
N ASP A 52 -6.56 2.93 4.56
CA ASP A 52 -7.91 2.36 4.64
C ASP A 52 -8.93 3.12 3.77
N ALA A 53 -10.19 2.65 3.79
CA ALA A 53 -11.30 3.24 3.03
C ALA A 53 -11.68 4.66 3.49
N ASP A 54 -11.34 5.04 4.72
CA ASP A 54 -11.55 6.37 5.28
C ASP A 54 -10.38 7.32 4.93
N GLY A 55 -9.35 6.81 4.25
CA GLY A 55 -8.16 7.57 3.86
C GLY A 55 -7.16 7.75 5.01
N GLN A 56 -7.28 6.98 6.09
CA GLN A 56 -6.32 7.02 7.20
C GLN A 56 -5.11 6.13 6.89
N HIS A 57 -3.92 6.62 7.24
CA HIS A 57 -2.69 5.85 7.12
C HIS A 57 -2.67 4.75 8.19
N ILE A 58 -2.50 3.51 7.77
CA ILE A 58 -2.40 2.33 8.63
C ILE A 58 -0.96 2.24 9.15
N THR A 59 -0.72 2.78 10.35
CA THR A 59 0.62 2.84 10.97
C THR A 59 0.92 1.69 11.92
N ARG A 60 0.04 0.69 12.02
CA ARG A 60 0.38 -0.51 12.80
C ARG A 60 1.56 -1.19 12.12
N ASP A 61 2.57 -1.62 12.88
CA ASP A 61 3.53 -2.58 12.36
C ASP A 61 2.75 -3.82 11.89
N PRO A 62 3.16 -4.50 10.80
CA PRO A 62 2.63 -5.80 10.45
C PRO A 62 3.21 -6.76 11.49
N ASP A 63 2.66 -6.72 12.69
CA ASP A 63 3.18 -7.39 13.85
C ASP A 63 3.22 -8.90 13.60
N PRO A 64 4.40 -9.52 13.40
CA PRO A 64 4.43 -10.97 13.29
C PRO A 64 4.27 -11.62 14.68
N ARG A 65 4.35 -10.84 15.78
CA ARG A 65 4.46 -11.30 17.18
C ARG A 65 4.04 -10.21 18.20
N GLY A 66 2.76 -10.01 18.43
CA GLY A 66 2.32 -9.24 19.60
C GLY A 66 0.85 -9.46 19.92
N ALA A 67 0.44 -9.45 21.18
CA ALA A 67 1.11 -8.89 22.35
C ALA A 67 1.41 -9.97 23.41
N LYS A 68 2.31 -9.62 24.34
CA LYS A 68 2.70 -10.40 25.53
C LYS A 68 1.52 -10.90 26.36
#